data_AF-A0AA44CBA4-F1
#
_entry.id   AF-A0AA44CBA4-F1
#
_cell.length_a   1.000
_cell.length_b   1.000
_cell.length_c   1.000
_cell.angle_alpha   90.00
_cell.angle_beta   90.00
_cell.angle_gamma   90.00
#
_symmetry.space_group_name_H-M   'P 1'
#
loop_
_entity.id
_entity.type
_entity.pdbx_description
1 polymer ?
#
loop_
_entity_poly.entity_id
_entity_poly.type
_entity_poly.pdbx_seq_one_letter_code
_entity_poly.pdbx_strand_id
1 'polypeptide(L)'
;MALTRRDDGQDGVKAPARQTLAGRFARDRKGAAAIEFAILVIPFLMVIFASIETFVAFTGEQILANATQTMARKIRTGLLPATMNQSEFRTAFCNELTAMLSCSASEVGTPAKLLIDVRSYTSFSDIPIAIPRKGTDLDVTGFKYAPGGPGSINLIRAYYRWTVVTDLVRPYITNLRPAGSSMPNDYLMATTAAFMNEKF
;
A
#
# COMPACT_ATOMS: atom_id res chain seq x y z
N MET A 1 2.34 67.36 -80.92
CA MET A 1 2.58 65.99 -81.43
C MET A 1 3.61 65.36 -80.49
N ALA A 2 3.19 64.86 -79.33
CA ALA A 2 2.99 63.43 -79.06
C ALA A 2 4.25 62.62 -79.49
N LEU A 3 4.98 61.94 -78.60
CA LEU A 3 4.52 60.75 -77.89
C LEU A 3 5.38 60.45 -76.64
N THR A 4 4.70 60.41 -75.49
CA THR A 4 4.80 59.47 -74.36
C THR A 4 6.12 58.71 -74.11
N ARG A 5 6.80 59.10 -73.01
CA ARG A 5 7.74 58.27 -72.25
C ARG A 5 6.94 57.19 -71.53
N ARG A 6 7.15 55.92 -71.88
CA ARG A 6 6.60 54.75 -71.17
C ARG A 6 7.48 54.54 -69.93
N ASP A 7 6.94 54.82 -68.75
CA ASP A 7 7.49 54.33 -67.49
C ASP A 7 7.04 52.87 -67.34
N ASP A 8 7.98 51.94 -67.47
CA ASP A 8 7.76 50.54 -67.15
C ASP A 8 7.69 50.39 -65.62
N GLY A 9 6.47 50.38 -65.10
CA GLY A 9 6.17 50.03 -63.72
C GLY A 9 6.58 48.58 -63.45
N GLN A 10 7.65 48.41 -62.67
CA GLN A 10 7.98 47.11 -62.05
C GLN A 10 6.93 46.77 -60.98
N ASP A 11 5.86 46.07 -61.39
CA ASP A 11 4.96 45.38 -60.48
C ASP A 11 5.69 44.17 -59.88
N GLY A 12 6.42 44.42 -58.80
CA GLY A 12 7.03 43.38 -57.98
C GLY A 12 5.95 42.49 -57.35
N VAL A 13 5.67 41.35 -57.99
CA VAL A 13 4.89 40.25 -57.41
C VAL A 13 5.63 39.75 -56.16
N LYS A 14 5.22 40.21 -54.98
CA LYS A 14 5.70 39.65 -53.70
C LYS A 14 5.16 38.23 -53.57
N ALA A 15 6.03 37.24 -53.72
CA ALA A 15 5.71 35.85 -53.46
C ALA A 15 5.15 35.69 -52.02
N PRO A 16 4.09 34.88 -51.81
CA PRO A 16 3.57 34.67 -50.46
C PRO A 16 4.65 34.00 -49.62
N ALA A 17 5.05 34.65 -48.53
CA ALA A 17 6.01 34.10 -47.58
C ALA A 17 5.50 32.73 -47.12
N ARG A 18 6.22 31.66 -47.49
CA ARG A 18 5.96 30.30 -47.01
C ARG A 18 6.15 30.30 -45.49
N GLN A 19 5.05 30.46 -44.76
CA GLN A 19 5.04 30.26 -43.31
C GLN A 19 5.37 28.79 -43.05
N THR A 20 6.57 28.54 -42.55
CA THR A 20 6.98 27.19 -42.17
C THR A 20 6.09 26.69 -41.02
N LEU A 21 5.74 25.41 -41.05
CA LEU A 21 4.94 24.77 -39.98
C LEU A 21 5.57 25.01 -38.59
N ALA A 22 6.90 25.04 -38.52
CA ALA A 22 7.67 25.37 -37.33
C ALA A 22 7.41 26.79 -36.79
N GLY A 23 7.27 27.80 -37.66
CA GLY A 23 6.94 29.18 -37.26
C GLY A 23 5.48 29.35 -36.78
N ARG A 24 4.57 28.47 -37.20
CA ARG A 24 3.19 28.40 -36.70
C ARG A 24 3.13 27.72 -35.33
N PHE A 25 3.87 26.63 -35.14
CA PHE A 25 4.02 25.97 -33.83
C PHE A 25 4.69 26.87 -32.78
N ALA A 26 5.74 27.62 -33.15
CA ALA A 26 6.42 28.54 -32.23
C ALA A 26 5.57 29.75 -31.82
N ARG A 27 4.51 30.09 -32.58
CA ARG A 27 3.57 31.18 -32.26
C ARG A 27 2.30 30.69 -31.55
N ASP A 28 2.15 29.37 -31.36
CA ASP A 28 0.93 28.81 -30.82
C ASP A 28 0.91 28.85 -29.28
N ARG A 29 0.47 29.98 -28.73
CA ARG A 29 0.30 30.20 -27.28
C ARG A 29 -0.63 29.19 -26.60
N LYS A 30 -1.49 28.50 -27.38
CA LYS A 30 -2.36 27.44 -26.87
C LYS A 30 -1.55 26.20 -26.43
N GLY A 31 -0.43 25.91 -27.09
CA GLY A 31 0.48 24.83 -26.70
C GLY A 31 1.20 25.13 -25.38
N ALA A 32 1.63 26.37 -25.18
CA ALA A 32 2.24 26.81 -23.92
C ALA A 32 1.26 26.70 -22.73
N ALA A 33 0.02 27.18 -22.90
CA ALA A 33 -1.02 27.06 -21.88
C ALA A 33 -1.39 25.60 -21.55
N ALA A 34 -1.36 24.70 -22.54
CA ALA A 34 -1.60 23.27 -22.32
C ALA A 34 -0.48 22.62 -21.50
N ILE A 35 0.78 23.02 -21.69
CA ILE A 35 1.93 22.53 -20.91
C ILE A 35 1.85 23.05 -19.47
N GLU A 36 1.52 24.33 -19.27
CA GLU A 36 1.34 24.92 -17.94
C GLU A 36 0.25 24.17 -17.14
N PHE A 37 -0.87 23.84 -17.79
CA PHE A 37 -1.93 23.04 -17.15
C PHE A 37 -1.49 21.60 -16.86
N ALA A 38 -0.77 20.95 -17.78
CA ALA A 38 -0.29 19.58 -17.58
C ALA A 38 0.66 19.48 -16.37
N ILE A 39 1.53 20.47 -16.17
CA ILE A 39 2.45 20.53 -15.02
C ILE A 39 1.68 20.63 -13.69
N LEU A 40 0.51 21.27 -13.66
CA LEU A 40 -0.33 21.37 -12.46
C LEU A 40 -1.24 20.15 -12.24
N VAL A 41 -1.71 19.52 -13.32
CA VAL A 41 -2.59 18.34 -13.23
C VAL A 41 -1.87 17.13 -12.67
N ILE A 42 -0.60 16.91 -13.03
CA ILE A 42 0.18 15.75 -12.55
C ILE A 42 0.25 15.68 -11.01
N PRO A 43 0.72 16.71 -10.28
CA PRO A 43 0.77 16.68 -8.83
C PRO A 43 -0.64 16.63 -8.20
N PHE A 44 -1.64 17.25 -8.83
CA PHE A 44 -3.02 17.18 -8.34
C PHE A 44 -3.58 15.75 -8.38
N LEU A 45 -3.42 15.06 -9.52
CA LEU A 45 -3.83 13.65 -9.65
C LEU A 45 -3.05 12.74 -8.71
N MET A 46 -1.75 13.00 -8.50
CA MET A 46 -0.94 12.26 -7.53
C MET A 46 -1.56 12.34 -6.12
N VAL A 47 -1.94 13.54 -5.66
CA VAL A 47 -2.57 13.71 -4.34
C VAL A 47 -3.93 13.01 -4.26
N ILE A 48 -4.73 13.04 -5.33
CA ILE A 48 -6.01 12.33 -5.38
C ILE A 48 -5.80 10.81 -5.25
N PHE A 49 -4.91 10.23 -6.06
CA PHE A 49 -4.64 8.79 -6.00
C PHE A 49 -4.04 8.37 -4.65
N ALA A 50 -3.11 9.16 -4.11
CA ALA A 50 -2.55 8.92 -2.79
C ALA A 50 -3.64 8.97 -1.69
N SER A 51 -4.60 9.89 -1.80
CA SER A 51 -5.73 9.98 -0.87
C SER A 51 -6.63 8.74 -0.95
N ILE A 52 -7.04 8.35 -2.15
CA ILE A 52 -7.87 7.15 -2.37
C ILE A 52 -7.15 5.89 -1.85
N GLU A 53 -5.87 5.74 -2.18
CA GLU A 53 -5.07 4.61 -1.73
C GLU A 53 -4.93 4.58 -0.20
N THR A 54 -4.76 5.74 0.43
CA THR A 54 -4.74 5.86 1.90
C THR A 54 -6.05 5.38 2.51
N PHE A 55 -7.22 5.76 1.95
CA PHE A 55 -8.50 5.26 2.42
C PHE A 55 -8.64 3.73 2.29
N VAL A 56 -8.19 3.16 1.18
CA VAL A 56 -8.21 1.70 0.97
C VAL A 56 -7.29 0.99 1.95
N ALA A 57 -6.08 1.51 2.15
CA ALA A 57 -5.09 1.00 3.09
C ALA A 57 -5.64 1.00 4.54
N PHE A 58 -6.22 2.11 4.99
CA PHE A 58 -6.87 2.17 6.31
C PHE A 58 -8.04 1.20 6.43
N THR A 59 -8.85 1.06 5.39
CA THR A 59 -9.96 0.10 5.39
C THR A 59 -9.44 -1.34 5.55
N GLY A 60 -8.36 -1.70 4.85
CA GLY A 60 -7.69 -2.99 5.02
C GLY A 60 -7.16 -3.20 6.43
N GLU A 61 -6.55 -2.17 7.04
CA GLU A 61 -6.08 -2.25 8.42
C GLU A 61 -7.24 -2.45 9.42
N GLN A 62 -8.38 -1.81 9.20
CA GLN A 62 -9.59 -2.02 10.01
C GLN A 62 -10.15 -3.44 9.88
N ILE A 63 -10.12 -4.03 8.67
CA ILE A 63 -10.53 -5.43 8.46
C ILE A 63 -9.58 -6.36 9.22
N LEU A 64 -8.26 -6.14 9.11
CA LEU A 64 -7.27 -6.94 9.83
C LEU A 64 -7.43 -6.85 11.35
N ALA A 65 -7.68 -5.63 11.86
CA ALA A 65 -7.93 -5.40 13.27
C ALA A 65 -9.22 -6.10 13.73
N ASN A 66 -10.30 -6.01 12.96
CA ASN A 66 -11.55 -6.69 13.27
C ASN A 66 -11.39 -8.22 13.30
N ALA A 67 -10.75 -8.80 12.28
CA ALA A 67 -10.45 -10.23 12.23
C ALA A 67 -9.62 -10.67 13.45
N THR A 68 -8.60 -9.90 13.82
CA THR A 68 -7.76 -10.18 14.99
C THR A 68 -8.57 -10.17 16.29
N GLN A 69 -9.45 -9.20 16.48
CA GLN A 69 -10.33 -9.12 17.66
C GLN A 69 -11.35 -10.25 17.70
N THR A 70 -11.91 -10.63 16.55
CA THR A 70 -12.83 -11.77 16.44
C THR A 70 -12.14 -13.07 16.82
N MET A 71 -10.93 -13.31 16.29
CA MET A 71 -10.13 -14.48 16.63
C MET A 71 -9.67 -14.47 18.09
N ALA A 72 -9.30 -13.30 18.62
CA ALA A 72 -9.00 -13.11 20.05
C ALA A 72 -10.17 -13.55 20.93
N ARG A 73 -11.40 -13.10 20.61
CA ARG A 73 -12.61 -13.50 21.34
C ARG A 73 -12.84 -15.01 21.27
N LYS A 74 -12.64 -15.65 20.11
CA LYS A 74 -12.81 -17.11 19.97
C LYS A 74 -11.81 -17.90 20.81
N ILE A 75 -10.55 -17.46 20.90
CA ILE A 75 -9.56 -18.08 21.80
C ILE A 75 -9.92 -17.81 23.27
N ARG A 76 -10.29 -16.56 23.58
CA ARG A 76 -10.64 -16.10 24.93
C ARG A 76 -11.75 -16.93 25.58
N THR A 77 -12.71 -17.36 24.78
CA THR A 77 -13.91 -18.10 25.21
C THR A 77 -13.76 -19.62 25.06
N GLY A 78 -12.61 -20.11 24.61
CA GLY A 78 -12.38 -21.55 24.38
C GLY A 78 -13.13 -22.13 23.16
N LEU A 79 -13.76 -21.30 22.33
CA LEU A 79 -14.39 -21.74 21.07
C LEU A 79 -13.36 -22.35 20.10
N LEU A 80 -12.11 -21.86 20.15
CA LEU A 80 -10.98 -22.49 19.48
C LEU A 80 -10.13 -23.21 20.53
N PRO A 81 -9.95 -24.54 20.43
CA PRO A 81 -9.16 -25.28 21.40
C PRO A 81 -7.70 -24.87 21.32
N ALA A 82 -7.02 -24.81 22.47
CA ALA A 82 -5.60 -24.47 22.51
C ALA A 82 -4.70 -25.50 21.79
N THR A 83 -5.22 -26.71 21.59
CA THR A 83 -4.58 -27.82 20.86
C THR A 83 -4.82 -27.77 19.35
N MET A 84 -5.53 -26.75 18.84
CA MET A 84 -5.77 -26.56 17.40
C MET A 84 -4.44 -26.46 16.64
N ASN A 85 -4.41 -27.02 15.43
CA ASN A 85 -3.23 -26.94 14.58
C ASN A 85 -3.04 -25.52 14.03
N GLN A 86 -1.78 -25.10 13.82
CA GLN A 86 -1.48 -23.77 13.27
C GLN A 86 -2.13 -23.56 11.88
N SER A 87 -2.20 -24.59 11.04
CA SER A 87 -2.84 -24.52 9.71
C SER A 87 -4.36 -24.34 9.79
N GLU A 88 -5.02 -25.01 10.74
CA GLU A 88 -6.45 -24.85 11.01
C GLU A 88 -6.75 -23.45 11.52
N PHE A 89 -5.95 -22.95 12.46
CA PHE A 89 -6.08 -21.58 12.96
C PHE A 89 -5.88 -20.55 11.84
N ARG A 90 -4.88 -20.74 10.97
CA ARG A 90 -4.65 -19.87 9.81
C ARG A 90 -5.83 -19.89 8.85
N THR A 91 -6.40 -21.06 8.57
CA THR A 91 -7.61 -21.19 7.75
C THR A 91 -8.77 -20.40 8.37
N ALA A 92 -9.00 -20.57 9.67
CA ALA A 92 -10.04 -19.84 10.39
C ALA A 92 -9.82 -18.33 10.37
N PHE A 93 -8.58 -17.86 10.54
CA PHE A 93 -8.23 -16.45 10.46
C PHE A 93 -8.47 -15.90 9.05
N CYS A 94 -8.08 -16.64 8.01
CA CYS A 94 -8.27 -16.25 6.63
C CYS A 94 -9.74 -16.14 6.23
N ASN A 95 -10.62 -16.95 6.83
CA ASN A 95 -12.06 -16.82 6.64
C ASN A 95 -12.64 -15.52 7.23
N GLU A 96 -11.95 -14.87 8.19
CA GLU A 96 -12.35 -13.56 8.71
C GLU A 96 -11.88 -12.40 7.82
N LEU A 97 -10.83 -12.62 6.99
CA LEU A 97 -10.24 -11.61 6.12
C LEU A 97 -10.99 -11.42 4.79
N THR A 98 -12.32 -11.51 4.83
CA THR A 98 -13.15 -11.31 3.63
C THR A 98 -13.01 -9.88 3.07
N ALA A 99 -13.20 -9.73 1.76
CA ALA A 99 -13.03 -8.50 0.97
C ALA A 99 -11.61 -8.25 0.41
N MET A 100 -10.87 -7.30 0.98
CA MET A 100 -9.71 -6.68 0.30
C MET A 100 -8.36 -7.34 0.63
N LEU A 101 -8.31 -8.23 1.63
CA LEU A 101 -7.10 -8.91 2.06
C LEU A 101 -7.04 -10.30 1.44
N SER A 102 -6.07 -10.52 0.55
CA SER A 102 -5.86 -11.85 -0.02
C SER A 102 -5.28 -12.79 1.03
N CYS A 103 -5.97 -13.91 1.30
CA CYS A 103 -5.39 -15.09 1.92
C CYS A 103 -5.73 -16.33 1.06
N SER A 104 -4.75 -16.80 0.30
CA SER A 104 -4.88 -17.99 -0.56
C SER A 104 -4.67 -19.29 0.24
N ALA A 105 -5.05 -20.43 -0.33
CA ALA A 105 -4.73 -21.73 0.26
C ALA A 105 -3.21 -21.94 0.43
N SER A 106 -2.39 -21.40 -0.49
CA SER A 106 -0.94 -21.41 -0.37
C SER A 106 -0.43 -20.58 0.81
N GLU A 107 -1.10 -19.48 1.15
CA GLU A 107 -0.77 -18.62 2.30
C GLU A 107 -0.97 -19.37 3.62
N VAL A 108 -1.92 -20.31 3.70
CA VAL A 108 -2.12 -21.15 4.90
C VAL A 108 -0.90 -22.03 5.15
N GLY A 109 -0.33 -22.64 4.10
CA GLY A 109 0.82 -23.56 4.21
C GLY A 109 2.18 -22.85 4.21
N THR A 110 2.34 -21.80 3.42
CA THR A 110 3.58 -21.01 3.30
C THR A 110 3.24 -19.52 3.49
N PRO A 111 3.41 -18.97 4.70
CA PRO A 111 3.06 -17.59 5.00
C PRO A 111 3.99 -16.62 4.25
N ALA A 112 3.43 -15.74 3.43
CA ALA A 112 4.17 -14.73 2.67
C ALA A 112 3.65 -13.31 2.94
N LYS A 113 2.32 -13.12 3.00
CA LYS A 113 1.69 -11.82 3.27
C LYS A 113 1.18 -11.70 4.70
N LEU A 114 0.54 -12.75 5.23
CA LEU A 114 -0.11 -12.78 6.53
C LEU A 114 0.72 -13.58 7.53
N LEU A 115 1.34 -12.85 8.46
CA LEU A 115 2.24 -13.37 9.47
C LEU A 115 1.55 -13.25 10.83
N ILE A 116 1.28 -14.38 11.48
CA ILE A 116 0.52 -14.42 12.72
C ILE A 116 1.35 -15.12 13.79
N ASP A 117 1.38 -14.53 14.99
CA ASP A 117 2.00 -15.10 16.18
C ASP A 117 1.00 -15.06 17.33
N VAL A 118 0.72 -16.23 17.91
CA VAL A 118 -0.18 -16.41 19.05
C VAL A 118 0.58 -17.08 20.17
N ARG A 119 0.63 -16.42 21.33
CA ARG A 119 1.42 -16.91 22.47
C ARG A 119 0.73 -16.62 23.79
N SER A 120 1.00 -17.46 24.77
CA SER A 120 0.70 -17.18 26.17
C SER A 120 1.87 -16.55 26.91
N TYR A 121 1.55 -15.78 27.94
CA TYR A 121 2.48 -15.11 28.85
C TYR A 121 2.04 -15.31 30.30
N THR A 122 2.98 -15.14 31.23
CA THR A 122 2.73 -15.22 32.68
C THR A 122 2.10 -13.95 33.24
N SER A 123 2.49 -12.79 32.71
CA SER A 123 1.97 -11.46 33.06
C SER A 123 1.80 -10.59 31.82
N PHE A 124 0.90 -9.61 31.87
CA PHE A 124 0.76 -8.59 30.82
C PHE A 124 2.04 -7.75 30.65
N SER A 125 2.85 -7.60 31.70
CA SER A 125 4.14 -6.90 31.65
C SER A 125 5.19 -7.62 30.81
N ASP A 126 5.05 -8.94 30.61
CA ASP A 126 6.02 -9.76 29.88
C ASP A 126 5.81 -9.68 28.37
N ILE A 127 4.71 -9.06 27.93
CA ILE A 127 4.34 -8.91 26.53
C ILE A 127 5.28 -7.87 25.90
N PRO A 128 6.07 -8.25 24.88
CA PRO A 128 6.91 -7.29 24.17
C PRO A 128 6.06 -6.27 23.42
N ILE A 129 6.31 -4.99 23.69
CA ILE A 129 5.61 -3.86 23.05
C ILE A 129 6.19 -3.60 21.65
N ALA A 130 7.47 -3.90 21.44
CA ALA A 130 8.16 -3.67 20.19
C ALA A 130 7.78 -4.71 19.12
N ILE A 131 7.69 -4.24 17.87
CA ILE A 131 7.63 -5.13 16.70
C ILE A 131 8.95 -5.92 16.64
N PRO A 132 8.91 -7.27 16.53
CA PRO A 132 10.11 -8.09 16.46
C PRO A 132 10.81 -7.84 15.12
N ARG A 133 12.05 -7.36 15.15
CA ARG A 133 12.80 -6.97 13.95
C ARG A 133 14.12 -7.71 13.85
N LYS A 134 14.46 -8.13 12.63
CA LYS A 134 15.78 -8.66 12.27
C LYS A 134 16.38 -7.74 11.20
N GLY A 135 17.20 -6.80 11.64
CA GLY A 135 17.73 -5.75 10.78
C GLY A 135 16.62 -4.87 10.22
N THR A 136 16.43 -4.91 8.90
CA THR A 136 15.40 -4.14 8.21
C THR A 136 14.06 -4.85 8.11
N ASP A 137 13.97 -6.16 8.37
CA ASP A 137 12.73 -6.93 8.20
C ASP A 137 12.11 -7.33 9.55
N LEU A 138 10.88 -7.86 9.48
CA LEU A 138 10.19 -8.52 10.58
C LEU A 138 10.91 -9.83 10.93
N ASP A 139 11.17 -10.04 12.22
CA ASP A 139 11.70 -11.32 12.70
C ASP A 139 10.56 -12.31 12.93
N VAL A 140 10.40 -13.25 11.98
CA VAL A 140 9.38 -14.31 12.02
C VAL A 140 9.89 -15.61 12.62
N THR A 141 11.17 -15.72 12.98
CA THR A 141 11.80 -16.99 13.38
C THR A 141 11.14 -17.66 14.58
N GLY A 142 10.54 -16.88 15.47
CA GLY A 142 9.81 -17.39 16.63
C GLY A 142 8.31 -17.53 16.43
N PHE A 143 7.73 -17.09 15.31
CA PHE A 143 6.26 -17.01 15.18
C PHE A 143 5.64 -18.40 15.29
N LYS A 144 4.66 -18.54 16.19
CA LYS A 144 4.02 -19.83 16.47
C LYS A 144 2.57 -19.65 16.85
N TYR A 145 1.82 -20.74 16.82
CA TYR A 145 0.50 -20.83 17.43
C TYR A 145 0.62 -21.66 18.71
N ALA A 146 0.69 -20.98 19.86
CA ALA A 146 0.78 -21.59 21.18
C ALA A 146 -0.08 -20.81 22.21
N PRO A 147 -1.40 -20.75 22.01
CA PRO A 147 -2.30 -20.19 23.02
C PRO A 147 -2.26 -21.02 24.30
N GLY A 148 -2.41 -20.35 25.44
CA GLY A 148 -2.57 -21.00 26.74
C GLY A 148 -4.00 -21.46 26.99
N GLY A 149 -4.19 -22.24 28.05
CA GLY A 149 -5.49 -22.75 28.48
C GLY A 149 -6.38 -21.73 29.21
N PRO A 150 -7.39 -22.21 29.95
CA PRO A 150 -8.27 -21.37 30.76
C PRO A 150 -7.48 -20.47 31.74
N GLY A 151 -7.90 -19.20 31.88
CA GLY A 151 -7.26 -18.24 32.79
C GLY A 151 -5.83 -17.82 32.41
N SER A 152 -5.30 -18.24 31.27
CA SER A 152 -3.98 -17.78 30.79
C SER A 152 -4.06 -16.42 30.10
N ILE A 153 -2.98 -15.64 30.16
CA ILE A 153 -2.82 -14.41 29.41
C ILE A 153 -2.28 -14.76 28.03
N ASN A 154 -2.95 -14.28 26.99
CA ASN A 154 -2.63 -14.55 25.60
C ASN A 154 -2.44 -13.25 24.81
N LEU A 155 -1.60 -13.34 23.79
CA LEU A 155 -1.33 -12.30 22.82
C LEU A 155 -1.50 -12.88 21.43
N ILE A 156 -2.25 -12.18 20.59
CA ILE A 156 -2.28 -12.40 19.14
C ILE A 156 -1.62 -11.18 18.50
N ARG A 157 -0.64 -11.42 17.63
CA ARG A 157 -0.04 -10.42 16.75
C ARG A 157 -0.28 -10.85 15.32
N ALA A 158 -0.95 -10.01 14.54
CA ALA A 158 -1.14 -10.23 13.12
C ALA A 158 -0.47 -9.09 12.35
N TYR A 159 0.40 -9.48 11.42
CA TYR A 159 1.08 -8.59 10.51
C TYR A 159 0.67 -8.92 9.08
N TYR A 160 0.38 -7.89 8.28
CA TYR A 160 0.04 -8.06 6.88
C TYR A 160 0.92 -7.18 6.00
N ARG A 161 1.56 -7.77 4.98
CA ARG A 161 2.31 -7.04 3.96
C ARG A 161 1.36 -6.53 2.88
N TRP A 162 1.02 -5.25 2.95
CA TRP A 162 0.12 -4.59 2.00
C TRP A 162 0.91 -3.87 0.91
N THR A 163 0.61 -4.16 -0.35
CA THR A 163 1.26 -3.51 -1.50
C THR A 163 0.58 -2.19 -1.84
N VAL A 164 1.38 -1.13 -1.98
CA VAL A 164 0.96 0.22 -2.38
C VAL A 164 1.43 0.48 -3.79
N VAL A 165 0.51 0.92 -4.63
CA VAL A 165 0.71 1.16 -6.07
C VAL A 165 1.38 2.52 -6.28
N THR A 166 0.96 3.57 -5.57
CA THR A 166 1.52 4.93 -5.72
C THR A 166 2.60 5.24 -4.68
N ASP A 167 3.53 4.30 -4.47
CA ASP A 167 4.52 4.40 -3.40
C ASP A 167 5.78 5.21 -3.76
N LEU A 168 5.62 6.51 -4.00
CA LEU A 168 6.73 7.40 -4.43
C LEU A 168 7.66 7.83 -3.29
N VAL A 169 7.18 7.83 -2.04
CA VAL A 169 7.89 8.42 -0.89
C VAL A 169 8.30 7.37 0.14
N ARG A 170 7.43 6.40 0.47
CA ARG A 170 7.68 5.45 1.57
C ARG A 170 8.98 4.66 1.41
N PRO A 171 9.39 4.18 0.21
CA PRO A 171 10.61 3.38 0.07
C PRO A 171 11.87 4.11 0.53
N TYR A 172 11.85 5.45 0.53
CA TYR A 172 12.98 6.29 0.94
C TYR A 172 12.98 6.64 2.44
N ILE A 173 11.84 6.49 3.13
CA ILE A 173 11.69 6.88 4.54
C ILE A 173 11.37 5.69 5.46
N THR A 174 11.02 4.52 4.92
CA THR A 174 10.73 3.33 5.72
C THR A 174 12.01 2.63 6.19
N ASN A 175 12.04 2.33 7.49
CA ASN A 175 13.09 1.52 8.10
C ASN A 175 12.70 0.02 8.16
N LEU A 176 11.49 -0.33 7.73
CA LEU A 176 10.98 -1.70 7.74
C LEU A 176 10.72 -2.16 6.30
N ARG A 177 11.52 -3.12 5.82
CA ARG A 177 11.49 -3.69 4.48
C ARG A 177 11.88 -5.17 4.46
N PRO A 178 11.27 -5.99 3.58
CA PRO A 178 11.69 -7.36 3.35
C PRO A 178 13.19 -7.49 3.13
N ALA A 179 13.82 -8.47 3.78
CA ALA A 179 15.25 -8.69 3.66
C ALA A 179 15.64 -8.97 2.19
N GLY A 180 16.69 -8.30 1.70
CA GLY A 180 17.16 -8.43 0.32
C GLY A 180 16.41 -7.56 -0.70
N SER A 181 15.36 -6.83 -0.32
CA SER A 181 14.72 -5.83 -1.17
C SER A 181 15.32 -4.45 -0.94
N SER A 182 15.80 -3.82 -2.02
CA SER A 182 16.36 -2.45 -1.96
C SER A 182 15.26 -1.38 -1.85
N MET A 183 14.11 -1.61 -2.50
CA MET A 183 12.96 -0.69 -2.51
C MET A 183 11.65 -1.50 -2.58
N PRO A 184 11.07 -1.88 -1.44
CA PRO A 184 9.77 -2.53 -1.43
C PRO A 184 8.66 -1.52 -1.65
N ASN A 185 7.61 -1.95 -2.33
CA ASN A 185 6.35 -1.23 -2.45
C ASN A 185 5.32 -1.74 -1.41
N ASP A 186 5.76 -2.44 -0.36
CA ASP A 186 4.90 -2.91 0.71
C ASP A 186 5.04 -2.08 1.98
N TYR A 187 3.93 -1.94 2.69
CA TYR A 187 3.94 -1.49 4.08
C TYR A 187 3.38 -2.59 4.97
N LEU A 188 3.86 -2.63 6.21
CA LEU A 188 3.41 -3.60 7.19
C LEU A 188 2.25 -3.03 8.00
N MET A 189 1.05 -3.58 7.81
CA MET A 189 -0.04 -3.42 8.76
C MET A 189 0.28 -4.26 10.00
N ALA A 190 0.08 -3.72 11.19
CA ALA A 190 0.33 -4.43 12.44
C ALA A 190 -0.86 -4.25 13.38
N THR A 191 -1.40 -5.36 13.88
CA THR A 191 -2.43 -5.34 14.91
C THR A 191 -2.11 -6.36 15.99
N THR A 192 -2.42 -5.99 17.23
CA THR A 192 -2.11 -6.79 18.41
C THR A 192 -3.30 -6.81 19.35
N ALA A 193 -3.66 -7.99 19.85
CA ALA A 193 -4.69 -8.16 20.87
C ALA A 193 -4.11 -8.96 22.03
N ALA A 194 -4.03 -8.33 23.21
CA ALA A 194 -3.67 -8.98 24.47
C ALA A 194 -4.92 -9.17 25.33
N PHE A 195 -5.13 -10.37 25.88
CA PHE A 195 -6.33 -10.72 26.63
C PHE A 195 -6.07 -11.87 27.60
N MET A 196 -6.97 -12.07 28.56
CA MET A 196 -6.96 -13.23 29.45
C MET A 196 -8.12 -14.15 29.09
N ASN A 197 -7.85 -15.46 28.96
CA ASN A 197 -8.87 -16.46 28.68
C ASN A 197 -9.85 -16.59 29.85
N GLU A 198 -11.13 -16.82 29.52
CA GLU A 198 -12.16 -17.14 30.49
C GLU A 198 -11.89 -18.50 31.15
N LYS A 199 -12.56 -18.75 32.29
CA LYS A 199 -12.57 -20.07 32.93
C LYS A 199 -13.72 -20.87 32.32
N PHE A 200 -13.43 -21.62 31.28
CA PHE A 200 -14.36 -22.52 30.59
C PHE A 200 -14.06 -23.98 30.93
#